data_AF-A0A957L5F4-F1
#
_entry.id   AF-A0A957L5F4-F1
#
_cell.length_a   1.000
_cell.length_b   1.000
_cell.length_c   1.000
_cell.angle_alpha   90.00
_cell.angle_beta   90.00
_cell.angle_gamma   90.00
#
_symmetry.space_group_name_H-M   'P 1'
#
loop_
_entity.id
_entity.type
_entity.pdbx_description
1 polymer ?
#
loop_
_entity_poly.entity_id
_entity_poly.type
_entity_poly.pdbx_seq_one_letter_code
_entity_poly.pdbx_strand_id
1 'polypeptide(L)' 'CHIPVVILTTSQREEDIVKSFAAGACSYIPKPVGFDNFIEVARQFSMYWELVSRVPSQN' A
#
# COMPACT_ATOMS: atom_id res chain seq x y z
N CYS A 1 -4.46 -19.22 -1.54
CA CYS A 1 -4.42 -18.05 -2.44
C CYS A 1 -4.75 -16.82 -1.59
N HIS A 2 -3.81 -15.89 -1.43
CA HIS A 2 -4.05 -14.61 -0.77
C HIS A 2 -3.56 -13.51 -1.71
N ILE A 3 -4.48 -12.66 -2.15
CA ILE A 3 -4.16 -11.48 -2.95
C ILE A 3 -3.63 -10.45 -1.96
N PRO A 4 -2.39 -9.94 -2.11
CA PRO A 4 -1.88 -8.91 -1.21
C PRO A 4 -2.66 -7.60 -1.45
N VAL A 5 -3.18 -7.01 -0.38
CA VAL A 5 -3.98 -5.79 -0.43
C VAL A 5 -3.19 -4.64 0.17
N VAL A 6 -2.94 -3.60 -0.63
CA VAL A 6 -2.32 -2.35 -0.20
C VAL A 6 -3.41 -1.27 -0.16
N ILE A 7 -3.56 -0.60 0.98
CA ILE A 7 -4.53 0.48 1.14
C ILE A 7 -3.90 1.80 0.69
N LEU A 8 -4.62 2.59 -0.11
CA LEU A 8 -4.26 3.95 -0.49
C LEU A 8 -5.45 4.89 -0.20
N THR A 9 -5.35 5.71 0.84
CA THR A 9 -6.51 6.48 1.34
C THR A 9 -6.09 7.80 1.99
N THR A 10 -6.97 8.80 2.02
CA THR A 10 -6.70 10.08 2.69
C THR A 10 -6.75 9.99 4.21
N SER A 11 -7.35 8.92 4.78
CA SER A 11 -7.40 8.76 6.24
C SER A 11 -6.01 8.45 6.80
N GLN A 12 -5.64 9.21 7.84
CA GLN A 12 -4.44 9.01 8.65
C GLN A 12 -4.79 8.70 10.11
N ARG A 13 -6.05 8.32 10.38
CA ARG A 13 -6.48 7.97 11.73
C ARG A 13 -5.86 6.63 12.11
N GLU A 14 -5.24 6.56 13.28
CA GLU A 14 -4.61 5.32 13.80
C GLU A 14 -5.59 4.14 13.80
N GLU A 15 -6.86 4.38 14.14
CA GLU A 15 -7.87 3.33 14.16
C GLU A 15 -8.13 2.71 12.77
N ASP A 16 -8.02 3.49 11.69
CA ASP A 16 -8.26 3.01 10.32
C ASP A 16 -7.07 2.17 9.84
N ILE A 17 -5.85 2.57 10.25
CA ILE A 17 -4.63 1.82 10.00
C ILE A 17 -4.72 0.45 10.70
N VAL A 18 -4.99 0.44 12.01
CA VAL A 18 -5.11 -0.80 12.80
C VAL A 18 -6.21 -1.72 12.25
N LYS A 19 -7.39 -1.18 11.94
CA LYS A 19 -8.50 -1.96 11.37
C LYS A 19 -8.14 -2.56 10.00
N SER A 20 -7.41 -1.82 9.16
CA SER A 20 -6.99 -2.30 7.85
C SER A 20 -6.02 -3.48 7.94
N PHE A 21 -5.02 -3.39 8.82
CA PHE A 21 -4.10 -4.50 9.06
C PHE A 21 -4.80 -5.70 9.70
N ALA A 22 -5.72 -5.47 10.65
CA ALA A 22 -6.53 -6.54 11.24
C ALA A 22 -7.42 -7.25 10.20
N ALA A 23 -7.85 -6.55 9.15
CA ALA A 23 -8.63 -7.09 8.04
C ALA A 23 -7.79 -7.78 6.95
N GLY A 24 -6.45 -7.82 7.09
CA GLY A 24 -5.56 -8.54 6.17
C GLY A 24 -4.86 -7.68 5.11
N ALA A 25 -4.87 -6.35 5.24
CA ALA A 25 -4.00 -5.51 4.43
C ALA A 25 -2.52 -5.80 4.73
N CYS A 26 -1.67 -5.79 3.69
CA CYS A 26 -0.23 -5.95 3.85
C CYS A 26 0.52 -4.61 3.93
N SER A 27 -0.13 -3.50 3.55
CA SER A 27 0.44 -2.15 3.63
C SER A 27 -0.66 -1.09 3.63
N TYR A 28 -0.33 0.09 4.14
CA TYR A 28 -1.21 1.26 4.22
C TYR A 28 -0.44 2.51 3.83
N ILE A 29 -0.90 3.19 2.78
CA ILE A 29 -0.27 4.38 2.20
C ILE A 29 -1.28 5.53 2.32
N PRO A 30 -1.01 6.53 3.17
CA PRO A 30 -1.77 7.77 3.12
C PRO A 30 -1.64 8.40 1.73
N LYS A 31 -2.77 8.75 1.12
CA LYS A 31 -2.80 9.33 -0.22
C LYS A 31 -1.98 10.61 -0.23
N PRO A 32 -0.90 10.69 -1.03
CA PRO A 32 -0.07 11.88 -1.09
C PRO A 32 -0.90 13.09 -1.55
N VAL A 33 -0.63 14.24 -0.95
CA VAL A 33 -1.23 15.50 -1.35
C VAL A 33 -0.45 16.08 -2.53
N GLY A 34 -1.15 16.39 -3.61
CA GLY A 34 -0.56 16.94 -4.82
C GLY A 34 -0.09 15.85 -5.80
N PHE A 35 -0.07 16.22 -7.09
CA PHE A 35 0.25 15.29 -8.17
C PHE A 35 1.71 14.84 -8.15
N ASP A 36 2.66 15.76 -7.95
CA ASP A 36 4.09 15.43 -7.97
C ASP A 36 4.48 14.46 -6.85
N ASN A 37 3.95 14.67 -5.64
CA ASN A 37 4.15 13.76 -4.51
C ASN A 37 3.53 12.38 -4.76
N PHE A 38 2.37 12.35 -5.44
CA PHE A 38 1.73 11.10 -5.83
C PHE A 38 2.63 10.30 -6.79
N ILE A 39 3.21 10.97 -7.78
CA ILE A 39 4.11 10.35 -8.76
C ILE A 39 5.36 9.80 -8.08
N GLU A 40 5.97 10.55 -7.16
CA GLU A 40 7.15 10.07 -6.44
C GLU A 40 6.85 8.85 -5.55
N VAL A 41 5.74 8.87 -4.81
CA VAL A 41 5.34 7.71 -3.98
C VAL A 41 4.99 6.50 -4.84
N ALA A 42 4.30 6.70 -5.98
CA ALA A 42 4.00 5.61 -6.90
C ALA A 42 5.27 4.98 -7.48
N ARG A 43 6.28 5.79 -7.82
CA ARG A 43 7.59 5.33 -8.31
C ARG A 43 8.34 4.54 -7.23
N GLN A 44 8.35 5.02 -5.99
CA GLN A 44 8.96 4.31 -4.86
C GLN A 44 8.26 2.98 -4.58
N PHE A 45 6.94 2.98 -4.60
CA PHE A 45 6.13 1.78 -4.44
C PHE A 45 6.41 0.75 -5.54
N SER A 46 6.43 1.15 -6.82
CA SER A 46 6.66 0.21 -7.93
C SER A 46 8.04 -0.44 -7.83
N MET A 47 9.09 0.35 -7.55
CA MET A 47 10.44 -0.19 -7.35
C MET A 47 10.49 -1.21 -6.20
N TYR A 48 9.88 -0.89 -5.05
CA TYR A 48 9.84 -1.82 -3.92
C TYR A 48 9.07 -3.10 -4.29
N TRP A 49 7.90 -2.95 -4.90
CA TRP A 49 7.02 -4.06 -5.23
C TRP A 49 7.64 -5.04 -6.22
N GLU A 50 8.34 -4.52 -7.23
CA GLU A 50 8.95 -5.33 -8.29
C GLU A 50 10.30 -5.93 -7.87
N LEU A 51 11.15 -5.15 -7.21
CA LEU A 51 12.54 -5.54 -6.98
C LEU A 51 12.75 -6.26 -5.63
N VAL A 52 11.95 -5.91 -4.63
CA VAL A 52 12.18 -6.34 -3.23
C VAL A 52 11.08 -7.28 -2.75
N SER A 53 9.82 -6.96 -3.03
CA SER A 53 8.69 -7.73 -2.51
C SER A 53 8.67 -9.18 -3.04
N ARG A 54 8.06 -10.06 -2.25
CA ARG A 54 7.74 -11.43 -2.64
C ARG A 54 6.24 -11.62 -2.43
N VAL A 55 5.49 -11.50 -3.52
CA VAL A 55 4.04 -11.68 -3.51
C VAL A 55 3.70 -13.10 -3.95
N PRO A 56 2.64 -13.72 -3.39
CA PRO A 56 2.20 -15.03 -3.84
C PRO A 56 1.91 -15.00 -5.34
N SER A 57 2.54 -15.89 -6.11
CA SER A 57 2.21 -16.07 -7.52
C SER A 57 0.77 -16.60 -7.61
N GLN A 58 -0.08 -15.91 -8.36
CA GLN A 58 -1.35 -16.46 -8.80
C GLN A 58 -1.00 -17.60 -9.76
N ASN A 59 -0.98 -18.84 -9.26
CA ASN A 59 -1.03 -20.01 -10.16
C ASN A 59 -2.43 -20.13 -10.73
#